data_AF-A0A127A5J0-F1
#
_entry.id   AF-A0A127A5J0-F1
#
_cell.length_a   1.000
_cell.length_b   1.000
_cell.length_c   1.000
_cell.angle_alpha   90.00
_cell.angle_beta   90.00
_cell.angle_gamma   90.00
#
_symmetry.space_group_name_H-M   'P 1'
#
loop_
_entity.id
_entity.type
_entity.pdbx_description
1 polymer ?
#
loop_
_entity_poly.entity_id
_entity_poly.type
_entity_poly.pdbx_seq_one_letter_code
_entity_poly.pdbx_strand_id
1 'polypeptide(L)' 'MIERGSNKHGPELDEQMKHEVEEEVRGGLPSPDQDWQNPEPFPDDTDDVETRAAVDRDLGPDSDPEARAARETE' A
#
# COMPACT_ATOMS: atom_id res chain seq x y z
N MET A 1 12.49 26.56 -17.94
CA MET A 1 13.30 25.40 -17.53
C MET A 1 12.72 24.90 -16.23
N ILE A 2 12.38 23.62 -16.11
CA ILE A 2 11.91 23.03 -14.85
C ILE A 2 13.16 22.67 -14.06
N GLU A 3 13.44 23.42 -13.00
CA GLU A 3 14.52 23.10 -12.06
C GLU A 3 14.08 21.90 -11.23
N ARG A 4 14.37 20.70 -11.74
CA ARG A 4 14.10 19.43 -11.05
C ARG A 4 15.25 19.15 -10.09
N GLY A 5 15.31 19.87 -8.97
CA GLY A 5 16.34 19.71 -7.93
C GLY A 5 15.95 20.34 -6.60
N SER A 6 16.61 19.93 -5.50
CA SER A 6 16.44 20.58 -4.21
C SER A 6 17.01 22.00 -4.27
N ASN A 7 16.28 22.99 -3.78
CA ASN A 7 16.80 24.35 -3.65
C ASN A 7 17.56 24.59 -2.33
N LYS A 8 17.57 23.59 -1.43
CA LYS A 8 18.20 23.67 -0.11
C LYS A 8 19.69 23.35 -0.12
N HIS A 9 20.09 22.40 -0.96
CA HIS A 9 21.45 21.88 -1.00
C HIS A 9 21.99 22.00 -2.42
N GLY A 10 23.32 22.06 -2.56
CA GLY A 10 23.96 22.05 -3.87
C GLY A 10 23.88 20.66 -4.51
N PRO A 11 24.08 20.56 -5.84
CA PRO A 11 23.92 19.30 -6.58
C PRO A 11 24.84 18.17 -6.06
N GLU A 12 26.04 18.50 -5.60
CA GLU A 12 26.98 17.51 -5.05
C GLU A 12 26.53 16.94 -3.70
N LEU A 13 25.89 17.76 -2.86
CA LEU A 13 25.38 17.33 -1.56
C LEU A 13 24.07 16.53 -1.74
N ASP A 14 23.24 16.92 -2.70
CA ASP A 14 22.04 16.16 -3.08
C ASP A 14 22.40 14.74 -3.55
N GLU A 15 23.42 14.59 -4.40
CA GLU A 15 23.87 13.27 -4.84
C GLU A 15 24.40 12.44 -3.66
N GLN A 16 25.17 13.02 -2.74
CA GLN A 16 25.65 12.30 -1.55
C GLN A 16 24.50 11.81 -0.66
N MET A 17 23.54 12.68 -0.33
CA MET A 17 22.37 12.30 0.46
C MET A 17 21.53 11.23 -0.23
N LYS A 18 21.39 11.31 -1.56
CA LYS A 18 20.71 10.29 -2.34
C LYS A 18 21.41 8.94 -2.19
N HIS A 19 22.74 8.88 -2.31
CA HIS A 19 23.48 7.63 -2.16
C HIS A 19 23.33 7.03 -0.75
N GLU A 20 23.31 7.87 0.30
CA GLU A 20 23.09 7.43 1.68
C GLU A 20 21.69 6.81 1.87
N VAL A 21 20.67 7.41 1.25
CA VAL A 21 19.27 6.96 1.38
C VAL A 21 18.95 5.79 0.42
N GLU A 22 19.64 5.71 -0.72
CA GLU A 22 19.36 4.73 -1.76
C GLU A 22 19.61 3.28 -1.29
N GLU A 23 20.58 3.07 -0.41
CA GLU A 23 20.83 1.75 0.21
C GLU A 23 19.67 1.31 1.11
N GLU A 24 19.12 2.23 1.91
CA GLU A 24 17.97 1.99 2.80
C GLU A 24 16.70 1.66 1.98
N VAL A 25 16.41 2.46 0.96
CA VAL A 25 15.18 2.31 0.15
C VAL A 25 15.18 1.04 -0.68
N ARG A 26 16.35 0.63 -1.19
CA ARG A 26 16.47 -0.57 -2.03
C ARG A 26 16.41 -1.88 -1.22
N GLY A 27 16.69 -1.84 0.08
CA GLY A 27 16.85 -3.03 0.90
C GLY A 27 15.55 -3.71 1.37
N GLY A 28 14.41 -3.01 1.37
CA GLY A 28 13.24 -3.46 2.13
C GLY A 28 11.90 -3.56 1.38
N LEU A 29 11.80 -3.03 0.16
CA LEU A 29 10.52 -2.97 -0.55
C LEU A 29 10.50 -3.96 -1.73
N PRO A 30 9.36 -4.64 -1.98
CA PRO A 30 9.14 -5.32 -3.25
C PRO A 30 9.39 -4.35 -4.40
N SER A 31 9.90 -4.86 -5.50
CA SER A 31 9.98 -4.05 -6.72
C SER A 31 8.57 -3.58 -7.08
N PRO A 32 8.34 -2.33 -7.53
CA PRO A 32 6.99 -1.83 -7.83
C PRO A 32 6.23 -2.67 -8.87
N ASP A 33 6.96 -3.40 -9.72
CA ASP A 33 6.42 -4.38 -10.67
C ASP A 33 5.90 -5.67 -10.03
N GLN A 34 6.05 -5.87 -8.72
CA GLN A 34 5.56 -7.02 -7.96
C GLN A 34 4.58 -6.63 -6.85
N ASP A 35 4.28 -5.34 -6.65
CA ASP A 35 3.34 -4.88 -5.61
C ASP A 35 1.95 -5.51 -5.75
N TRP A 36 1.53 -5.83 -6.99
CA TRP A 36 0.26 -6.52 -7.26
C TRP A 36 0.21 -7.96 -6.72
N GLN A 37 1.36 -8.58 -6.43
CA GLN A 37 1.45 -9.90 -5.81
C GLN A 37 1.33 -9.87 -4.29
N ASN A 38 1.54 -8.69 -3.68
CA ASN A 38 1.50 -8.51 -2.24
C ASN A 38 0.40 -7.50 -1.89
N PRO A 39 -0.89 -7.87 -2.05
CA PRO A 39 -1.97 -7.02 -1.61
C PRO A 39 -1.88 -6.82 -0.09
N GLU A 40 -2.33 -5.65 0.37
CA GLU A 40 -2.54 -5.39 1.79
C GLU A 40 -3.41 -6.50 2.42
N PRO A 41 -3.13 -6.92 3.66
CA PRO A 41 -3.93 -7.93 4.33
C PRO A 41 -5.35 -7.44 4.57
N PHE A 42 -6.33 -8.35 4.47
CA PHE A 42 -7.70 -8.04 4.86
C PHE A 42 -7.76 -7.81 6.38
N PRO A 43 -8.54 -6.81 6.84
CA PRO A 43 -8.75 -6.60 8.27
C PRO A 43 -9.31 -7.86 8.94
N ASP A 44 -8.82 -8.14 10.15
CA ASP A 44 -9.25 -9.27 10.97
C ASP A 44 -9.92 -8.82 12.28
N ASP A 45 -10.28 -9.78 13.14
CA ASP A 45 -10.98 -9.49 14.40
C ASP A 45 -10.15 -8.68 15.42
N THR A 46 -8.85 -8.58 15.21
CA THR A 46 -7.93 -7.78 16.05
C THR A 46 -7.90 -6.31 15.66
N ASP A 47 -8.39 -5.97 14.47
CA ASP A 47 -8.49 -4.59 13.98
C ASP A 47 -9.67 -3.82 14.58
N ASP A 48 -9.54 -2.49 14.57
CA ASP A 48 -10.59 -1.59 15.02
C ASP A 48 -11.90 -1.82 14.26
N VAL A 49 -13.02 -1.65 14.99
CA VAL A 49 -14.37 -1.83 14.45
C VAL A 49 -14.64 -0.86 13.29
N GLU A 50 -14.06 0.34 13.33
CA GLU A 50 -14.17 1.32 12.25
C GLU A 50 -13.49 0.83 10.95
N THR A 51 -12.32 0.20 11.05
CA THR A 51 -11.58 -0.35 9.92
C THR A 51 -12.35 -1.48 9.24
N ARG A 52 -12.90 -2.41 10.02
CA ARG A 52 -13.72 -3.51 9.50
C ARG A 52 -15.00 -3.01 8.84
N ALA A 53 -15.70 -2.08 9.48
CA ALA A 53 -16.93 -1.50 8.94
C ALA A 53 -16.71 -0.72 7.63
N ALA A 54 -15.54 -0.07 7.48
CA ALA A 54 -15.18 0.62 6.24
C ALA A 54 -14.99 -0.36 5.07
N VAL A 55 -14.35 -1.51 5.32
CA VAL A 55 -14.15 -2.55 4.30
C VAL A 55 -15.46 -3.20 3.90
N ASP A 56 -16.32 -3.56 4.86
CA ASP A 56 -17.64 -4.15 4.57
C ASP A 56 -18.51 -3.23 3.71
N ARG A 57 -18.44 -1.92 3.96
CA ARG A 57 -19.16 -0.92 3.15
C ARG A 57 -18.69 -0.92 1.70
N ASP A 58 -17.39 -1.05 1.48
CA ASP A 58 -16.77 -0.89 0.16
C ASP A 58 -16.83 -2.18 -0.68
N LEU A 59 -16.83 -3.36 -0.06
CA LEU A 59 -16.93 -4.64 -0.77
C LEU A 59 -18.37 -5.04 -1.14
N GLY A 60 -19.38 -4.37 -0.59
CA GLY A 60 -20.79 -4.62 -0.86
C GLY A 60 -21.31 -5.96 -0.32
N PRO A 61 -22.60 -6.29 -0.52
CA PRO A 61 -23.25 -7.43 0.13
C PRO A 61 -22.76 -8.82 -0.34
N ASP A 62 -21.90 -8.89 -1.36
CA ASP A 62 -21.35 -10.14 -1.90
C ASP A 62 -19.98 -10.49 -1.29
N SER A 63 -19.52 -9.71 -0.31
CA SER A 63 -18.25 -9.89 0.40
C SER A 63 -18.36 -10.81 1.61
N ASP A 64 -19.57 -10.92 2.16
CA ASP A 64 -19.88 -11.82 3.26
C ASP A 64 -19.97 -13.26 2.74
N PRO A 65 -19.10 -14.18 3.21
CA PRO A 65 -19.14 -15.59 2.81
C PRO A 65 -20.47 -16.26 3.16
N GLU A 66 -21.19 -15.82 4.19
CA GLU A 66 -22.54 -16.34 4.50
C GLU A 66 -23.58 -15.87 3.48
N ALA A 67 -23.49 -14.61 3.03
CA ALA A 67 -24.40 -14.05 2.02
C ALA A 67 -24.21 -14.70 0.64
N ARG A 68 -22.97 -15.09 0.29
CA ARG A 68 -22.68 -15.88 -0.92
C ARG A 68 -23.25 -17.28 -0.85
N ALA A 69 -23.05 -17.99 0.26
CA ALA A 69 -23.54 -19.35 0.45
C ALA A 69 -25.08 -19.45 0.33
N ALA A 70 -25.80 -18.42 0.78
CA ALA A 70 -27.27 -18.37 0.70
C ALA A 70 -27.83 -18.21 -0.73
N ARG A 71 -27.03 -17.70 -1.69
CA ARG A 71 -27.45 -17.49 -3.10
C ARG A 71 -27.10 -18.65 -4.03
N GLU A 72 -26.10 -19.46 -3.67
CA GLU A 72 -25.70 -20.64 -4.47
C GLU A 72 -26.65 -21.85 -4.29
N THR A 73 -27.58 -21.77 -3.34
CA THR A 73 -28.54 -22.85 -3.05
C THR A 73 -29.93 -22.66 -3.69
N GLU A 74 -30.10 -21.68 -4.58
CA GLU A 74 -31.36 -21.43 -5.33
C GLU A 74 -31.29 -21.86 -6.80
#